data_AF-A0A1X7LB09-F1
#
_entry.id   AF-A0A1X7LB09-F1
#
_cell.length_a   1.000
_cell.length_b   1.000
_cell.length_c   1.000
_cell.angle_alpha   90.00
_cell.angle_beta   90.00
_cell.angle_gamma   90.00
#
_symmetry.space_group_name_H-M   'P 1'
#
loop_
_entity.id
_entity.type
_entity.pdbx_description
1 polymer ?
#
loop_
_entity_poly.entity_id
_entity_poly.type
_entity_poly.pdbx_seq_one_letter_code
_entity_poly.pdbx_strand_id
1 'polypeptide(L)'
;MRRTVWLWWLASLAVWFVLGHLLTWAFLHISWDVPLWLQHGIEWAIREVETPDYRPDAADIDSMLCLLLFVVAYLLAAAIVVSASVVAWRHTYGNPAD
;
A
#
# COMPACT_ATOMS: atom_id res chain seq x y z
N MET A 1 -18.11 -23.36 11.84
CA MET A 1 -17.21 -22.28 12.33
C MET A 1 -15.91 -22.17 11.53
N ARG A 2 -15.05 -23.20 11.43
CA ARG A 2 -13.77 -23.11 10.67
C ARG A 2 -13.91 -22.62 9.22
N ARG A 3 -14.86 -23.14 8.44
CA ARG A 3 -15.08 -22.76 7.03
C ARG A 3 -15.44 -21.28 6.85
N THR A 4 -16.28 -20.74 7.73
CA THR A 4 -16.72 -19.34 7.69
C THR A 4 -15.57 -18.38 7.96
N VAL A 5 -14.71 -18.70 8.93
CA VAL A 5 -13.50 -17.93 9.22
C VAL A 5 -12.56 -17.91 8.02
N TRP A 6 -12.30 -19.06 7.40
CA TRP A 6 -11.47 -19.16 6.19
C TRP A 6 -12.00 -18.33 5.02
N LEU A 7 -13.31 -18.37 4.76
CA LEU A 7 -13.92 -17.55 3.71
C LEU A 7 -13.77 -16.05 3.99
N TRP A 8 -13.87 -15.65 5.25
CA TRP A 8 -13.72 -14.25 5.65
C TRP A 8 -12.28 -13.74 5.49
N TRP A 9 -11.28 -14.58 5.80
CA TRP A 9 -9.87 -14.29 5.53
C TRP A 9 -9.59 -14.16 4.03
N LEU A 10 -10.08 -15.09 3.22
CA LEU A 10 -9.90 -15.05 1.77
C LEU A 10 -10.56 -13.83 1.14
N ALA A 11 -11.78 -13.48 1.59
CA ALA A 11 -12.47 -12.28 1.13
C ALA A 11 -11.70 -11.01 1.50
N SER A 12 -11.19 -10.91 2.73
CA SER A 12 -10.40 -9.76 3.17
C SER A 12 -9.10 -9.62 2.39
N LEU A 13 -8.41 -10.74 2.11
CA LEU A 13 -7.19 -10.75 1.29
C LEU A 13 -7.48 -10.34 -0.16
N ALA A 14 -8.57 -10.84 -0.74
CA ALA A 14 -8.98 -10.47 -2.10
C ALA A 14 -9.31 -8.97 -2.21
N VAL A 15 -10.08 -8.44 -1.25
CA VAL A 15 -10.40 -7.00 -1.20
C VAL A 15 -9.13 -6.16 -1.02
N TRP A 16 -8.23 -6.57 -0.13
CA TRP A 16 -6.94 -5.89 0.06
C TRP A 16 -6.12 -5.85 -1.22
N PHE A 17 -6.04 -6.98 -1.95
CA PHE A 17 -5.29 -7.06 -3.19
C PHE A 17 -5.88 -6.16 -4.29
N VAL A 18 -7.21 -6.22 -4.47
CA VAL A 18 -7.92 -5.40 -5.47
C VAL A 18 -7.81 -3.92 -5.13
N LEU A 19 -8.04 -3.55 -3.87
CA LEU A 19 -7.95 -2.16 -3.42
C LEU A 19 -6.53 -1.62 -3.53
N GLY A 20 -5.52 -2.40 -3.15
CA GLY A 20 -4.11 -2.06 -3.31
C GLY A 20 -3.75 -1.79 -4.77
N HIS A 21 -4.16 -2.67 -5.70
CA HIS A 21 -3.96 -2.45 -7.13
C HIS A 21 -4.63 -1.18 -7.66
N LEU A 22 -5.89 -0.93 -7.27
CA LEU A 22 -6.62 0.26 -7.70
C LEU A 22 -5.97 1.55 -7.18
N LEU A 23 -5.52 1.55 -5.92
CA LEU A 23 -4.81 2.68 -5.33
C LEU A 23 -3.46 2.93 -5.98
N THR A 24 -2.67 1.88 -6.23
CA THR A 24 -1.41 1.97 -6.97
C THR A 24 -1.65 2.55 -8.36
N TRP A 25 -2.62 1.99 -9.10
CA TRP A 25 -2.96 2.47 -10.44
C TRP A 25 -3.35 3.95 -10.40
N ALA A 26 -4.18 4.35 -9.44
CA ALA A 26 -4.58 5.74 -9.26
C ALA A 26 -3.38 6.63 -8.94
N PHE A 27 -2.49 6.25 -8.02
CA PHE A 27 -1.31 7.06 -7.68
C PHE A 27 -0.35 7.23 -8.85
N LEU A 28 -0.16 6.19 -9.68
CA LEU A 28 0.69 6.29 -10.86
C LEU A 28 0.07 7.15 -11.97
N HIS A 29 -1.27 7.20 -12.08
CA HIS A 29 -1.97 8.00 -13.10
C HIS A 29 -2.31 9.42 -12.64
N ILE A 30 -2.35 9.68 -11.33
CA ILE A 30 -2.36 11.02 -10.76
C ILE A 30 -0.92 11.52 -10.78
N SER A 31 -0.39 11.73 -11.98
CA SER A 31 0.94 12.28 -12.19
C SER A 31 0.93 13.78 -11.84
N TRP A 32 1.02 14.09 -10.55
CA TRP A 32 1.53 15.38 -10.12
C TRP A 32 3.03 15.43 -10.38
N ASP A 33 3.56 16.60 -10.73
CA ASP A 33 5.00 16.81 -10.76
C ASP A 33 5.58 16.36 -9.42
N VAL A 34 6.48 15.38 -9.47
CA VAL A 34 7.09 14.81 -8.28
C VAL A 34 7.85 15.95 -7.58
N PRO A 35 7.53 16.26 -6.32
CA PRO A 35 8.14 17.40 -5.67
C PRO A 35 9.65 17.17 -5.51
N LEU A 36 10.44 18.22 -5.74
CA LEU A 36 11.91 18.15 -5.77
C LEU A 36 12.53 17.59 -4.48
N TRP A 37 11.90 17.85 -3.33
CA TRP A 37 12.37 17.32 -2.05
C TRP A 37 12.24 15.79 -1.98
N LEU A 38 11.22 15.21 -2.64
CA LEU A 38 11.00 13.77 -2.68
C LEU A 38 12.00 13.11 -3.62
N GLN A 39 12.28 13.73 -4.77
CA GLN A 39 13.33 13.27 -5.68
C GLN A 39 14.70 13.26 -5.00
N HIS A 40 15.08 14.34 -4.30
CA HIS A 40 16.33 14.39 -3.53
C HIS A 40 16.38 13.34 -2.42
N GLY A 41 15.25 13.11 -1.73
CA GLY A 41 15.16 12.08 -0.70
C GLY A 41 15.38 10.67 -1.26
N ILE A 42 14.81 10.37 -2.42
CA ILE A 42 15.00 9.10 -3.12
C ILE A 42 16.45 8.95 -3.60
N GLU A 43 17.03 10.01 -4.18
CA GLU A 43 18.43 10.02 -4.62
C GLU A 43 19.37 9.71 -3.46
N TRP A 44 19.13 10.32 -2.29
CA TRP A 44 19.89 10.05 -1.06
C TRP A 44 19.69 8.61 -0.58
N ALA A 45 18.45 8.10 -0.55
CA ALA A 45 18.16 6.74 -0.12
C ALA A 45 18.81 5.68 -1.02
N ILE A 46 18.81 5.88 -2.35
CA ILE A 46 19.47 4.96 -3.28
C ILE A 46 20.98 4.94 -3.03
N ARG A 47 21.61 6.11 -2.87
CA ARG A 47 23.06 6.21 -2.60
C ARG A 47 23.49 5.55 -1.29
N GLU A 48 22.62 5.53 -0.29
CA GLU A 48 22.91 4.88 1.00
C GLU A 48 22.92 3.35 0.90
N VAL A 49 22.10 2.79 0.01
CA VAL A 49 21.97 1.34 -0.18
C VAL A 49 22.95 0.80 -1.23
N GLU A 50 23.32 1.64 -2.20
CA GLU A 50 24.20 1.29 -3.31
C GLU A 50 25.69 1.58 -3.04
N THR A 51 26.54 1.13 -3.95
CA THR A 51 27.99 1.36 -3.85
C THR A 51 28.36 2.85 -3.88
N PRO A 52 29.49 3.28 -3.24
CA PRO A 52 29.84 4.69 -3.07
C PRO A 52 29.98 5.51 -4.36
N ASP A 53 30.25 4.84 -5.49
CA ASP A 53 30.44 5.49 -6.80
C ASP A 53 29.17 5.51 -7.65
N TYR A 54 28.07 4.91 -7.16
CA TYR A 54 26.81 4.85 -7.89
C TYR A 54 26.15 6.22 -7.97
N ARG A 55 25.77 6.61 -9.19
CA ARG A 55 25.00 7.83 -9.45
C ARG A 55 23.65 7.45 -10.02
N PRO A 56 22.58 7.49 -9.20
CA PRO A 56 21.24 7.16 -9.68
C PRO A 56 20.84 8.08 -10.83
N ASP A 57 20.34 7.49 -11.90
CA ASP A 57 19.80 8.22 -13.03
C ASP A 57 18.29 8.50 -12.83
N ALA A 58 17.67 9.15 -13.81
CA ALA A 58 16.25 9.48 -13.73
C ALA A 58 15.35 8.23 -13.70
N ALA A 59 15.76 7.14 -14.33
CA ALA A 59 14.98 5.90 -14.38
C ALA A 59 15.02 5.16 -13.04
N ASP A 60 16.15 5.22 -12.34
CA ASP A 60 16.28 4.67 -10.98
C ASP A 60 15.37 5.39 -9.99
N ILE A 61 15.36 6.73 -10.05
CA ILE A 61 14.53 7.56 -9.19
C ILE A 61 13.05 7.29 -9.45
N ASP A 62 12.64 7.20 -10.72
CA ASP A 62 11.27 6.91 -11.10
C ASP A 62 10.83 5.50 -10.68
N SER A 63 11.70 4.51 -10.85
CA SER A 63 11.45 3.12 -10.41
C SER A 63 11.28 3.02 -8.90
N MET A 64 12.16 3.69 -8.14
CA MET A 64 12.08 3.72 -6.68
C MET A 64 10.83 4.48 -6.20
N LEU A 65 10.45 5.56 -6.88
CA LEU A 65 9.21 6.28 -6.59
C LEU A 65 7.99 5.38 -6.85
N CYS A 66 7.95 4.68 -7.98
CA CYS A 66 6.89 3.73 -8.30
C CYS A 66 6.77 2.64 -7.24
N LEU A 67 7.91 2.08 -6.79
CA LEU A 67 7.94 1.09 -5.73
C LEU A 67 7.42 1.66 -4.40
N LEU A 68 7.82 2.88 -4.04
CA LEU A 68 7.35 3.55 -2.84
C LEU A 68 5.83 3.76 -2.87
N LEU A 69 5.31 4.28 -3.99
CA LEU A 69 3.86 4.49 -4.18
C LEU A 69 3.09 3.16 -4.12
N PHE A 70 3.64 2.10 -4.71
CA PHE A 70 3.08 0.76 -4.63
C PHE A 70 2.98 0.28 -3.17
N VAL A 71 4.06 0.43 -2.39
CA VAL A 71 4.07 0.05 -0.97
C VAL A 71 3.06 0.87 -0.18
N VAL A 72 3.02 2.20 -0.37
CA VAL A 72 2.07 3.09 0.31
C VAL A 72 0.63 2.72 -0.02
N ALA A 73 0.31 2.45 -1.28
CA ALA A 73 -1.03 2.04 -1.70
C ALA A 73 -1.50 0.75 -0.98
N TYR A 74 -0.62 -0.24 -0.89
CA TYR A 74 -0.93 -1.50 -0.22
C TYR A 74 -1.04 -1.38 1.31
N LEU A 75 -0.26 -0.48 1.93
CA LEU A 75 -0.39 -0.15 3.34
C LEU A 75 -1.71 0.58 3.64
N LEU A 76 -2.10 1.53 2.79
CA LEU A 76 -3.39 2.22 2.89
C LEU A 76 -4.56 1.23 2.70
N ALA A 77 -4.47 0.36 1.71
CA ALA A 77 -5.46 -0.71 1.50
C ALA A 77 -5.56 -1.62 2.74
N ALA A 78 -4.44 -1.99 3.35
CA ALA A 78 -4.42 -2.80 4.55
C ALA A 78 -5.12 -2.09 5.72
N ALA A 79 -4.81 -0.80 5.95
CA ALA A 79 -5.46 -0.01 6.98
C ALA A 79 -6.98 0.04 6.80
N ILE A 80 -7.46 0.30 5.57
CA ILE A 80 -8.89 0.33 5.24
C ILE A 80 -9.55 -1.02 5.51
N VAL A 81 -8.97 -2.12 4.99
CA VAL A 81 -9.55 -3.46 5.13
C VAL A 81 -9.57 -3.91 6.58
N VAL A 82 -8.49 -3.67 7.33
CA VAL A 82 -8.43 -4.01 8.76
C VAL A 82 -9.46 -3.21 9.55
N SER A 83 -9.54 -1.89 9.36
CA SER A 83 -10.52 -1.05 10.04
C SER A 83 -11.96 -1.47 9.71
N ALA A 84 -12.28 -1.71 8.43
CA ALA A 84 -13.59 -2.18 8.00
C ALA A 84 -13.93 -3.56 8.59
N SER A 85 -12.95 -4.48 8.63
CA SER A 85 -13.13 -5.82 9.20
C SER A 85 -13.40 -5.76 10.71
N VAL A 86 -12.71 -4.88 11.44
CA VAL A 86 -12.95 -4.66 12.87
C VAL A 86 -14.35 -4.10 13.12
N VAL A 87 -14.78 -3.12 12.32
CA VAL A 87 -16.14 -2.54 12.43
C VAL A 87 -17.20 -3.58 12.12
N ALA A 88 -17.04 -4.35 11.05
CA ALA A 88 -17.98 -5.40 10.65
C ALA A 88 -18.08 -6.50 11.73
N TRP A 89 -16.95 -6.90 12.32
CA TRP A 89 -16.93 -7.87 13.42
C TRP A 89 -17.70 -7.35 14.64
N ARG A 90 -17.45 -6.11 15.05
CA ARG A 90 -18.15 -5.47 16.18
C ARG A 90 -19.65 -5.36 15.94
N HIS A 91 -20.07 -5.04 14.73
CA HIS A 91 -21.49 -4.99 14.39
C HIS A 91 -22.14 -6.38 14.42
N THR A 92 -21.42 -7.41 13.95
CA THR A 92 -21.96 -8.78 13.82
C THR A 92 -22.01 -9.53 15.15
N TYR A 93 -21.01 -9.33 16.02
CA TYR A 93 -20.86 -10.10 17.27
C TYR A 93 -20.92 -9.25 18.55
N GLY A 94 -21.02 -7.93 18.43
CA GLY A 94 -21.06 -6.99 19.55
C GLY A 94 -22.43 -6.40 19.84
N ASN A 95 -23.51 -6.92 19.22
CA ASN A 95 -24.86 -6.50 19.54
C ASN A 95 -25.40 -7.36 20.70
N PRO A 96 -25.63 -6.82 21.91
CA PRO A 96 -26.05 -7.58 23.09
C PRO A 96 -27.55 -7.93 23.08
N ALA A 97 -28.13 -8.20 21.92
CA ALA A 97 -29.56 -8.49 21.75
C ALA A 97 -29.89 -9.98 21.55
N ASP A 98 -28.89 -10.86 21.61
CA ASP A 98 -29.03 -12.32 21.67
C ASP A 98 -28.54 -12.88 23.01
#